data_AF-A0A3B1CUR0-F1
#
_entry.id   AF-A0A3B1CUR0-F1
#
_cell.length_a   1.000
_cell.length_b   1.000
_cell.length_c   1.000
_cell.angle_alpha   90.00
_cell.angle_beta   90.00
_cell.angle_gamma   90.00
#
_symmetry.space_group_name_H-M   'P 1'
#
loop_
_entity.id
_entity.type
_entity.pdbx_description
1 polymer ?
#
loop_
_entity_poly.entity_id
_entity_poly.type
_entity_poly.pdbx_seq_one_letter_code
_entity_poly.pdbx_strand_id
1 'polypeptide(L)'
;MKRMKNLSFILILSAALLGCAPDLVVKDLGVTWNAANKKAKAEIANIGNKDAGKFMVYFNGDENPVSPNHRPQVAFNIPGLAKGASLTLIADFAPLAHPDNNNLANVYKITALVDPKGMVKESNENNNVKEFLLSPKMACIAFGPPPPAGTRYGSPVDNVPGDVVLVDPNGIKMSVHNFRWIGGDDTFNVARIEMPPILFGTGQTIGTNNINLEFDFSGIGFPVSKVELQYLDLGGLENFSVNGQPVPIYTGEFSAAPSPIAGVNVTVTSNPVPGGKTGTLVLTGAVQKLRIGGQEFWIDNVCAKE
;
A
#
# COMPACT_ATOMS: atom_id res chain seq x y z
N MET A 1 72.69 9.39 13.90
CA MET A 1 72.94 9.65 12.47
C MET A 1 72.51 8.42 11.65
N LYS A 2 71.25 8.37 11.20
CA LYS A 2 70.72 7.28 10.36
C LYS A 2 70.01 7.94 9.17
N ARG A 3 70.60 7.81 7.97
CA ARG A 3 70.03 8.27 6.69
C ARG A 3 68.80 7.42 6.35
N MET A 4 67.62 8.02 6.35
CA MET A 4 66.43 7.45 5.70
C MET A 4 66.49 7.76 4.21
N LYS A 5 66.40 6.70 3.39
CA LYS A 5 66.29 6.76 1.94
C LYS A 5 64.87 7.17 1.56
N ASN A 6 64.73 8.20 0.72
CA ASN A 6 63.47 8.56 0.09
C ASN A 6 63.08 7.45 -0.92
N LEU A 7 62.04 6.70 -0.58
CA LEU A 7 61.36 5.79 -1.51
C LEU A 7 60.34 6.63 -2.28
N SER A 8 60.63 6.92 -3.56
CA SER A 8 59.64 7.54 -4.45
C SER A 8 58.57 6.50 -4.78
N PHE A 9 57.37 6.68 -4.23
CA PHE A 9 56.17 5.96 -4.65
C PHE A 9 55.76 6.51 -6.02
N ILE A 10 55.96 5.72 -7.08
CA ILE A 10 55.33 5.97 -8.37
C ILE A 10 53.85 5.65 -8.18
N LEU A 11 53.04 6.70 -8.07
CA LEU A 11 51.59 6.60 -8.13
C LEU A 11 51.25 6.22 -9.58
N ILE A 12 51.00 4.93 -9.83
CA ILE A 12 50.37 4.50 -11.08
C ILE A 12 48.93 5.03 -11.00
N LEU A 13 48.73 6.21 -11.60
CA LEU A 13 47.41 6.75 -11.86
C LEU A 13 46.75 5.78 -12.86
N SER A 14 46.00 4.81 -12.34
CA SER A 14 45.07 4.03 -13.16
C SER A 14 44.02 5.01 -13.69
N ALA A 15 44.32 5.62 -14.83
CA ALA A 15 43.31 6.26 -15.66
C ALA A 15 42.29 5.17 -15.98
N ALA A 16 41.17 5.18 -15.26
CA ALA A 16 39.98 4.48 -15.68
C ALA A 16 39.79 4.84 -17.16
N LEU A 17 39.70 3.82 -18.01
CA LEU A 17 39.22 3.96 -19.37
C LEU A 17 37.84 4.62 -19.30
N LEU A 18 37.80 5.95 -19.27
CA LEU A 18 36.62 6.75 -19.57
C LEU A 18 36.30 6.40 -21.02
N GLY A 19 35.47 5.37 -21.19
CA GLY A 19 35.12 4.82 -22.47
C GLY A 19 34.67 5.94 -23.40
N CYS A 20 35.31 6.02 -24.57
CA CYS A 20 34.86 6.85 -25.68
C CYS A 20 33.56 6.28 -26.26
N ALA A 21 32.48 6.29 -25.50
CA ALA A 21 31.16 5.78 -25.86
C ALA A 21 30.05 6.71 -25.32
N PRO A 22 28.85 6.68 -25.93
CA PRO A 22 27.64 7.20 -25.31
C PRO A 22 27.31 6.44 -24.02
N ASP A 23 26.50 7.04 -23.16
CA ASP A 23 26.02 6.44 -21.90
C ASP A 23 24.63 6.99 -21.62
N LEU A 24 23.61 6.24 -22.02
CA LEU A 24 22.20 6.57 -21.92
C LEU A 24 21.66 6.14 -20.56
N VAL A 25 21.11 7.09 -19.82
CA VAL A 25 20.57 6.84 -18.49
C VAL A 25 19.16 7.41 -18.38
N VAL A 26 18.32 6.75 -17.60
CA VAL A 26 17.09 7.35 -17.08
C VAL A 26 17.43 8.12 -15.81
N LYS A 27 17.66 9.44 -15.93
CA LYS A 27 18.01 10.30 -14.78
C LYS A 27 16.88 10.38 -13.77
N ASP A 28 15.68 10.66 -14.27
CA ASP A 28 14.50 10.80 -13.43
C ASP A 28 13.26 10.10 -13.99
N LEU A 29 12.37 9.68 -13.09
CA LEU A 29 11.10 9.04 -13.41
C LEU A 29 10.05 9.48 -12.39
N GLY A 30 9.15 10.37 -12.82
CA GLY A 30 7.97 10.78 -12.06
C GLY A 30 6.73 10.12 -12.62
N VAL A 31 5.85 9.62 -11.75
CA VAL A 31 4.62 8.93 -12.16
C VAL A 31 3.40 9.58 -11.53
N THR A 32 2.36 9.80 -12.34
CA THR A 32 1.02 10.20 -11.90
C THR A 32 0.05 9.13 -12.34
N TRP A 33 -0.47 8.35 -11.38
CA TRP A 33 -1.35 7.23 -11.66
C TRP A 33 -2.63 7.30 -10.81
N ASN A 34 -3.69 7.85 -11.39
CA ASN A 34 -5.02 7.95 -10.79
C ASN A 34 -6.11 7.68 -11.84
N ALA A 35 -7.38 7.85 -11.47
CA ALA A 35 -8.51 7.60 -12.37
C ALA A 35 -8.49 8.50 -13.62
N ALA A 36 -8.07 9.77 -13.48
CA ALA A 36 -8.08 10.75 -14.57
C ALA A 36 -6.76 10.80 -15.37
N ASN A 37 -5.65 10.42 -14.76
CA ASN A 37 -4.31 10.54 -15.36
C ASN A 37 -3.50 9.26 -15.13
N LYS A 38 -2.99 8.68 -16.21
CA LYS A 38 -2.11 7.50 -16.19
C LYS A 38 -0.84 7.82 -16.97
N LYS A 39 0.01 8.66 -16.37
CA LYS A 39 1.16 9.27 -17.03
C LYS A 39 2.45 8.97 -16.31
N ALA A 40 3.51 8.75 -17.08
CA ALA A 40 4.87 8.65 -16.59
C ALA A 40 5.74 9.66 -17.34
N LYS A 41 6.56 10.41 -16.61
CA LYS A 41 7.50 11.40 -17.14
C LYS A 41 8.91 10.96 -16.80
N ALA A 42 9.76 10.78 -17.82
CA ALA A 42 11.17 10.46 -17.61
C ALA A 42 12.09 11.51 -18.23
N GLU A 43 13.20 11.78 -17.55
CA GLU A 43 14.34 12.49 -18.12
C GLU A 43 15.37 11.46 -18.59
N ILE A 44 15.61 11.42 -19.89
CA ILE A 44 16.61 10.56 -20.53
C ILE A 44 17.83 11.41 -20.84
N ALA A 45 19.02 10.97 -20.43
CA ALA A 45 20.25 11.72 -20.62
C ALA A 45 21.33 10.87 -21.26
N ASN A 46 22.18 11.48 -22.08
CA ASN A 46 23.43 10.91 -22.50
C ASN A 46 24.55 11.50 -21.63
N ILE A 47 24.99 10.77 -20.62
CA ILE A 47 26.08 11.18 -19.70
C ILE A 47 27.47 10.77 -20.21
N GLY A 48 27.52 10.11 -21.37
CA GLY A 48 28.75 9.68 -22.02
C GLY A 48 29.45 10.80 -22.78
N ASN A 49 30.62 10.48 -23.34
CA ASN A 49 31.48 11.45 -24.00
C ASN A 49 31.33 11.47 -25.54
N LYS A 50 30.36 10.72 -26.08
CA LYS A 50 30.01 10.69 -27.52
C LYS A 50 28.51 10.82 -27.73
N ASP A 51 28.13 11.30 -28.91
CA ASP A 51 26.73 11.36 -29.33
C ASP A 51 26.17 9.94 -29.51
N ALA A 52 24.96 9.71 -29.00
CA ALA A 52 24.23 8.47 -29.21
C ALA A 52 23.50 8.53 -30.56
N GLY A 53 23.58 7.41 -31.32
CA GLY A 53 22.78 7.19 -32.52
C GLY A 53 21.31 6.92 -32.19
N LYS A 54 20.57 6.34 -33.13
CA LYS A 54 19.15 6.03 -32.93
C LYS A 54 18.97 4.98 -31.82
N PHE A 55 18.03 5.22 -30.90
CA PHE A 55 17.63 4.26 -29.86
C PHE A 55 16.12 4.30 -29.57
N MET A 56 15.64 3.41 -28.71
CA MET A 56 14.25 3.36 -28.24
C MET A 56 14.17 3.71 -26.76
N VAL A 57 13.04 4.27 -26.33
CA VAL A 57 12.70 4.36 -24.90
C VAL A 57 11.35 3.70 -24.67
N TYR A 58 11.29 2.76 -23.73
CA TYR A 58 10.06 2.07 -23.33
C TYR A 58 9.61 2.52 -21.94
N PHE A 59 8.32 2.74 -21.79
CA PHE A 59 7.64 2.83 -20.51
C PHE A 59 6.71 1.64 -20.40
N ASN A 60 6.93 0.79 -19.41
CA ASN A 60 6.11 -0.39 -19.18
C ASN A 60 5.35 -0.28 -17.87
N GLY A 61 4.07 -0.65 -17.87
CA GLY A 61 3.27 -0.86 -16.66
C GLY A 61 3.17 -2.34 -16.32
N ASP A 62 3.46 -2.70 -15.07
CA ASP A 62 3.16 -4.04 -14.53
C ASP A 62 1.82 -4.03 -13.81
N GLU A 63 0.93 -4.91 -14.22
CA GLU A 63 -0.45 -5.04 -13.73
C GLU A 63 -0.66 -6.34 -12.95
N ASN A 64 -1.59 -6.32 -11.99
CA ASN A 64 -2.12 -7.54 -11.38
C ASN A 64 -3.66 -7.49 -11.30
N PRO A 65 -4.41 -8.39 -11.96
CA PRO A 65 -3.93 -9.44 -12.85
C PRO A 65 -3.28 -8.86 -14.14
N VAL A 66 -2.40 -9.65 -14.75
CA VAL A 66 -1.72 -9.28 -16.00
C VAL A 66 -2.71 -9.32 -17.16
N SER A 67 -2.74 -8.27 -17.99
CA SER A 67 -3.53 -8.25 -19.22
C SER A 67 -3.09 -9.39 -20.17
N PRO A 68 -4.00 -10.22 -20.71
CA PRO A 68 -3.65 -11.51 -21.33
C PRO A 68 -2.73 -11.45 -22.56
N ASN A 69 -2.85 -10.39 -23.37
CA ASN A 69 -2.23 -10.36 -24.70
C ASN A 69 -1.10 -9.33 -24.81
N HIS A 70 -1.17 -8.24 -24.04
CA HIS A 70 -0.25 -7.13 -24.16
C HIS A 70 0.01 -6.54 -22.77
N ARG A 71 1.29 -6.39 -22.41
CA ARG A 71 1.68 -5.54 -21.29
C ARG A 71 1.41 -4.08 -21.66
N PRO A 72 0.89 -3.24 -20.76
CA PRO A 72 0.84 -1.80 -20.98
C PRO A 72 2.22 -1.26 -21.31
N GLN A 73 2.40 -0.76 -22.54
CA GLN A 73 3.68 -0.23 -22.98
C GLN A 73 3.47 0.99 -23.88
N VAL A 74 4.26 2.03 -23.63
CA VAL A 74 4.41 3.19 -24.53
C VAL A 74 5.87 3.24 -24.98
N ALA A 75 6.10 3.41 -26.27
CA ALA A 75 7.43 3.37 -26.88
C ALA A 75 7.72 4.64 -27.69
N PHE A 76 8.94 5.16 -27.56
CA PHE A 76 9.43 6.31 -28.32
C PHE A 76 10.63 5.90 -29.17
N ASN A 77 10.65 6.36 -30.43
CA ASN A 77 11.82 6.28 -31.31
C ASN A 77 12.63 7.57 -31.17
N ILE A 78 13.86 7.49 -30.69
CA ILE A 78 14.74 8.65 -30.54
C ILE A 78 15.79 8.63 -31.67
N PRO A 79 15.84 9.63 -32.56
CA PRO A 79 16.79 9.66 -33.67
C PRO A 79 18.26 9.71 -33.25
N GLY A 80 18.53 10.29 -32.08
CA GLY A 80 19.86 10.42 -31.47
C GLY A 80 19.82 11.34 -30.25
N LEU A 81 20.88 11.31 -29.45
CA LEU A 81 21.03 12.19 -28.29
C LEU A 81 22.49 12.61 -28.14
N ALA A 82 22.75 13.91 -28.32
CA ALA A 82 24.11 14.46 -28.23
C ALA A 82 24.74 14.24 -26.85
N LYS A 83 26.07 14.18 -26.80
CA LYS A 83 26.82 14.06 -25.54
C LYS A 83 26.41 15.16 -24.54
N GLY A 84 26.19 14.78 -23.29
CA GLY A 84 25.75 15.68 -22.22
C GLY A 84 24.31 16.21 -22.35
N ALA A 85 23.60 15.90 -23.43
CA ALA A 85 22.23 16.35 -23.62
C ALA A 85 21.23 15.50 -22.83
N SER A 86 20.05 16.05 -22.62
CA SER A 86 18.94 15.35 -21.98
C SER A 86 17.63 15.73 -22.68
N LEU A 87 16.66 14.82 -22.64
CA LEU A 87 15.32 15.01 -23.18
C LEU A 87 14.29 14.51 -22.18
N THR A 88 13.11 15.11 -22.20
CA THR A 88 11.98 14.68 -21.37
C THR A 88 10.94 13.98 -22.24
N LEU A 89 10.52 12.78 -21.82
CA LEU A 89 9.41 12.04 -22.44
C LEU A 89 8.25 11.94 -21.47
N ILE A 90 7.04 11.98 -22.01
CA ILE A 90 5.81 11.76 -21.26
C ILE A 90 5.07 10.61 -21.95
N ALA A 91 5.00 9.47 -21.28
CA ALA A 91 4.14 8.36 -21.67
C ALA A 91 2.73 8.59 -21.10
N ASP A 92 1.73 8.60 -21.98
CA ASP A 92 0.32 8.61 -21.61
C ASP A 92 -0.29 7.24 -21.93
N PHE A 93 -0.83 6.58 -20.90
CA PHE A 93 -1.45 5.26 -21.03
C PHE A 93 -2.98 5.35 -21.20
N ALA A 94 -3.56 6.55 -21.30
CA ALA A 94 -4.99 6.78 -21.45
C ALA A 94 -5.38 7.52 -22.76
N PRO A 95 -6.49 7.15 -23.44
CA PRO A 95 -7.31 5.96 -23.19
C PRO A 95 -6.60 4.72 -23.74
N LEU A 96 -6.33 3.76 -22.86
CA LEU A 96 -5.65 2.48 -23.09
C LEU A 96 -4.46 2.52 -24.07
N ALA A 97 -3.22 2.31 -23.57
CA ALA A 97 -2.05 2.12 -24.42
C ALA A 97 -2.27 1.06 -25.53
N HIS A 98 -3.10 0.04 -25.25
CA HIS A 98 -3.62 -0.94 -26.20
C HIS A 98 -5.04 -1.37 -25.81
N PRO A 99 -5.96 -1.69 -26.76
CA PRO A 99 -7.33 -2.15 -26.45
C PRO A 99 -7.43 -3.34 -25.50
N ASP A 100 -6.40 -4.20 -25.48
CA ASP A 100 -6.33 -5.36 -24.58
C ASP A 100 -5.87 -5.03 -23.15
N ASN A 101 -5.45 -3.79 -22.87
CA ASN A 101 -5.01 -3.37 -21.53
C ASN A 101 -6.22 -3.06 -20.63
N ASN A 102 -7.00 -4.08 -20.27
CA ASN A 102 -8.19 -3.92 -19.45
C ASN A 102 -7.91 -3.64 -17.96
N ASN A 103 -6.65 -3.81 -17.51
CA ASN A 103 -6.28 -3.73 -16.10
C ASN A 103 -5.43 -2.50 -15.74
N LEU A 104 -5.47 -1.40 -16.52
CA LEU A 104 -4.61 -0.22 -16.26
C LEU A 104 -4.85 0.44 -14.89
N ALA A 105 -5.99 0.15 -14.25
CA ALA A 105 -6.29 0.57 -12.89
C ALA A 105 -5.41 -0.15 -11.85
N ASN A 106 -4.88 -1.33 -12.17
CA ASN A 106 -4.17 -2.23 -11.28
C ASN A 106 -2.66 -2.28 -11.58
N VAL A 107 -2.15 -1.30 -12.33
CA VAL A 107 -0.70 -1.13 -12.48
C VAL A 107 -0.11 -0.84 -11.11
N TYR A 108 0.92 -1.57 -10.71
CA TYR A 108 1.63 -1.41 -9.43
C TYR A 108 3.10 -0.98 -9.60
N LYS A 109 3.64 -1.05 -10.82
CA LYS A 109 5.00 -0.59 -11.12
C LYS A 109 5.07 -0.01 -12.52
N ILE A 110 5.81 1.09 -12.65
CA ILE A 110 6.24 1.64 -13.94
C ILE A 110 7.74 1.46 -14.09
N THR A 111 8.19 0.91 -15.22
CA THR A 111 9.60 0.81 -15.57
C THR A 111 9.87 1.63 -16.82
N ALA A 112 10.79 2.58 -16.74
CA ALA A 112 11.36 3.27 -17.89
C ALA A 112 12.68 2.60 -18.28
N LEU A 113 12.82 2.23 -19.56
CA LEU A 113 14.04 1.64 -20.12
C LEU A 113 14.51 2.48 -21.29
N VAL A 114 15.78 2.88 -21.28
CA VAL A 114 16.46 3.44 -22.45
C VAL A 114 17.27 2.36 -23.16
N ASP A 115 17.19 2.37 -24.48
CA ASP A 115 17.79 1.38 -25.37
C ASP A 115 17.63 -0.10 -24.95
N PRO A 116 16.41 -0.58 -24.65
CA PRO A 116 16.19 -1.96 -24.23
C PRO A 116 16.53 -3.01 -25.32
N LYS A 117 16.90 -2.56 -26.52
CA LYS A 117 17.31 -3.41 -27.65
C LYS A 117 18.82 -3.39 -27.90
N GLY A 118 19.61 -2.62 -27.14
CA GLY A 118 21.06 -2.51 -27.29
C GLY A 118 21.48 -2.03 -28.68
N MET A 119 20.77 -1.05 -29.25
CA MET A 119 21.07 -0.48 -30.57
C MET A 119 22.26 0.49 -30.53
N VAL A 120 22.54 1.07 -29.36
CA VAL A 120 23.69 1.90 -29.07
C VAL A 120 24.60 1.10 -28.14
N LYS A 121 25.88 1.00 -28.47
CA LYS A 121 26.86 0.39 -27.59
C LYS A 121 27.34 1.42 -26.57
N GLU A 122 27.08 1.19 -25.30
CA GLU A 122 27.28 2.19 -24.26
C GLU A 122 28.54 1.92 -23.43
N SER A 123 28.97 2.91 -22.65
CA SER A 123 30.02 2.69 -21.64
C SER A 123 29.53 1.91 -20.43
N ASN A 124 28.23 1.97 -20.15
CA ASN A 124 27.57 1.25 -19.08
C ASN A 124 26.19 0.81 -19.56
N GLU A 125 25.90 -0.48 -19.48
CA GLU A 125 24.60 -1.05 -19.90
C GLU A 125 23.66 -1.29 -18.70
N ASN A 126 24.12 -0.98 -17.48
CA ASN A 126 23.43 -1.32 -16.24
C ASN A 126 22.68 -0.15 -15.60
N ASN A 127 22.72 1.04 -16.20
CA ASN A 127 22.06 2.26 -15.74
C ASN A 127 20.91 2.71 -16.66
N ASN A 128 20.51 1.85 -17.58
CA ASN A 128 19.51 2.14 -18.60
C ASN A 128 18.07 1.99 -18.10
N VAL A 129 17.88 1.62 -16.83
CA VAL A 129 16.58 1.25 -16.26
C VAL A 129 16.32 2.05 -14.99
N LYS A 130 15.11 2.62 -14.88
CA LYS A 130 14.61 3.18 -13.63
C LYS A 130 13.19 2.68 -13.38
N GLU A 131 12.92 2.27 -12.15
CA GLU A 131 11.63 1.77 -11.73
C GLU A 131 10.97 2.75 -10.76
N PHE A 132 9.64 2.84 -10.86
CA PHE A 132 8.80 3.54 -9.92
C PHE A 132 7.72 2.56 -9.45
N LEU A 133 7.84 2.11 -8.21
CA LEU A 133 6.78 1.35 -7.56
C LEU A 133 5.64 2.33 -7.23
N LEU A 134 4.47 2.07 -7.79
CA LEU A 134 3.26 2.71 -7.30
C LEU A 134 3.06 2.16 -5.89
N SER A 135 2.94 3.05 -4.91
CA SER A 135 2.66 2.61 -3.55
C SER A 135 1.42 1.72 -3.57
N PRO A 136 1.42 0.55 -2.89
CA PRO A 136 0.22 -0.26 -2.79
C PRO A 136 -0.89 0.64 -2.31
N LYS A 137 -2.02 0.65 -3.03
CA LYS A 137 -3.11 1.52 -2.67
C LYS A 137 -3.56 1.09 -1.28
N MET A 138 -3.54 2.05 -0.38
CA MET A 138 -3.86 1.84 1.01
C MET A 138 -4.83 2.92 1.42
N ALA A 139 -5.88 2.50 2.10
CA ALA A 139 -6.83 3.39 2.74
C ALA A 139 -6.92 2.95 4.19
N CYS A 140 -6.72 3.88 5.11
CA CYS A 140 -6.85 3.63 6.54
C CYS A 140 -7.94 4.52 7.10
N ILE A 141 -8.61 4.04 8.14
CA ILE A 141 -9.47 4.85 8.99
C ILE A 141 -8.77 5.04 10.33
N ALA A 142 -8.68 6.29 10.78
CA ALA A 142 -8.04 6.66 12.03
C ALA A 142 -9.09 7.11 13.07
N PHE A 143 -8.73 6.98 14.34
CA PHE A 143 -9.55 7.41 15.48
C PHE A 143 -8.98 8.65 16.19
N GLY A 144 -7.98 9.29 15.57
CA GLY A 144 -7.37 10.55 15.99
C GLY A 144 -8.14 11.78 15.49
N PRO A 145 -7.97 12.97 16.08
CA PRO A 145 -8.85 14.11 15.80
C PRO A 145 -8.78 14.56 14.33
N PRO A 146 -9.94 14.71 13.65
CA PRO A 146 -11.28 14.26 14.06
C PRO A 146 -11.51 12.75 13.84
N PRO A 147 -12.20 12.02 14.75
CA PRO A 147 -12.97 12.49 15.91
C PRO A 147 -12.11 12.72 17.18
N PRO A 148 -12.50 13.65 18.08
CA PRO A 148 -11.81 13.87 19.35
C PRO A 148 -12.13 12.78 20.39
N ALA A 149 -11.22 12.59 21.36
CA ALA A 149 -11.47 11.76 22.54
C ALA A 149 -12.75 12.17 23.27
N GLY A 150 -13.47 11.18 23.77
CA GLY A 150 -14.80 11.33 24.38
C GLY A 150 -15.95 11.21 23.39
N THR A 151 -15.70 11.22 22.07
CA THR A 151 -16.73 10.94 21.07
C THR A 151 -17.32 9.56 21.30
N ARG A 152 -18.66 9.47 21.31
CA ARG A 152 -19.40 8.22 21.55
C ARG A 152 -20.23 7.86 20.33
N TYR A 153 -20.37 6.56 20.12
CA TYR A 153 -21.27 5.96 19.13
C TYR A 153 -22.08 4.85 19.80
N GLY A 154 -23.24 4.53 19.24
CA GLY A 154 -24.16 3.55 19.78
C GLY A 154 -25.32 4.17 20.58
N SER A 155 -25.89 3.38 21.48
CA SER A 155 -27.10 3.71 22.25
C SER A 155 -27.02 5.06 22.98
N PRO A 156 -25.90 5.47 23.62
CA PRO A 156 -25.83 6.75 24.35
C PRO A 156 -25.97 8.02 23.52
N VAL A 157 -25.94 7.92 22.19
CA VAL A 157 -26.13 9.03 21.25
C VAL A 157 -27.23 8.71 20.22
N ASP A 158 -28.16 7.82 20.61
CA ASP A 158 -29.33 7.42 19.83
C ASP A 158 -29.03 6.81 18.45
N ASN A 159 -27.81 6.29 18.24
CA ASN A 159 -27.58 5.46 17.06
C ASN A 159 -28.38 4.17 17.16
N VAL A 160 -28.74 3.60 16.01
CA VAL A 160 -29.33 2.27 15.90
C VAL A 160 -28.38 1.33 15.14
N PRO A 161 -28.49 0.00 15.33
CA PRO A 161 -27.71 -0.96 14.56
C PRO A 161 -27.85 -0.74 13.04
N GLY A 162 -26.73 -0.61 12.35
CA GLY A 162 -26.64 -0.29 10.93
C GLY A 162 -26.27 1.16 10.62
N ASP A 163 -26.37 2.07 11.59
CA ASP A 163 -26.00 3.48 11.37
C ASP A 163 -24.53 3.61 11.00
N VAL A 164 -24.26 4.35 9.92
CA VAL A 164 -22.90 4.77 9.56
C VAL A 164 -22.55 5.99 10.41
N VAL A 165 -21.54 5.86 11.25
CA VAL A 165 -21.19 6.85 12.27
C VAL A 165 -19.87 7.57 12.01
N LEU A 166 -19.03 7.01 11.12
CA LEU A 166 -17.79 7.64 10.67
C LEU A 166 -17.52 7.29 9.20
N VAL A 167 -17.02 8.26 8.45
CA VAL A 167 -16.60 8.08 7.05
C VAL A 167 -15.22 8.68 6.90
N ASP A 168 -14.25 7.84 6.55
CA ASP A 168 -12.90 8.29 6.24
C ASP A 168 -12.87 8.98 4.85
N PRO A 169 -12.04 10.02 4.64
CA PRO A 169 -11.87 10.67 3.34
C PRO A 169 -11.52 9.72 2.19
N ASN A 170 -10.89 8.57 2.48
CA ASN A 170 -10.53 7.53 1.52
C ASN A 170 -11.68 6.56 1.20
N GLY A 171 -12.86 6.75 1.79
CA GLY A 171 -14.09 6.01 1.46
C GLY A 171 -14.44 4.84 2.37
N ILE A 172 -13.64 4.56 3.42
CA ILE A 172 -13.99 3.57 4.44
C ILE A 172 -15.15 4.11 5.28
N LYS A 173 -16.24 3.34 5.37
CA LYS A 173 -17.37 3.67 6.25
C LYS A 173 -17.33 2.77 7.48
N MET A 174 -17.52 3.34 8.65
CA MET A 174 -17.70 2.60 9.89
C MET A 174 -19.16 2.72 10.33
N SER A 175 -19.80 1.58 10.55
CA SER A 175 -21.15 1.47 11.12
C SER A 175 -21.15 0.72 12.43
N VAL A 176 -22.17 0.95 13.25
CA VAL A 176 -22.34 0.28 14.56
C VAL A 176 -23.37 -0.83 14.48
N HIS A 177 -23.14 -1.96 15.16
CA HIS A 177 -24.01 -3.14 15.11
C HIS A 177 -24.17 -3.79 16.49
N ASN A 178 -25.19 -4.63 16.64
CA ASN A 178 -25.39 -5.44 17.83
C ASN A 178 -24.17 -6.30 18.13
N PHE A 179 -23.83 -6.38 19.42
CA PHE A 179 -23.02 -7.43 20.00
C PHE A 179 -23.88 -8.68 20.26
N ARG A 180 -23.35 -9.86 19.95
CA ARG A 180 -23.99 -11.16 20.10
C ARG A 180 -23.31 -11.95 21.21
N TRP A 181 -24.12 -12.45 22.14
CA TRP A 181 -23.70 -13.36 23.20
C TRP A 181 -23.53 -14.80 22.70
N ILE A 182 -22.68 -15.56 23.37
CA ILE A 182 -22.71 -17.03 23.25
C ILE A 182 -24.09 -17.50 23.70
N GLY A 183 -24.80 -18.22 22.83
CA GLY A 183 -26.15 -18.73 23.12
C GLY A 183 -27.29 -17.99 22.42
N GLY A 184 -27.04 -16.84 21.79
CA GLY A 184 -27.96 -16.30 20.78
C GLY A 184 -28.83 -15.10 21.18
N ASP A 185 -28.37 -14.26 22.11
CA ASP A 185 -28.97 -12.95 22.39
C ASP A 185 -28.11 -11.79 21.87
N ASP A 186 -28.72 -10.62 21.69
CA ASP A 186 -28.07 -9.41 21.20
C ASP A 186 -28.10 -8.28 22.26
N THR A 187 -27.06 -7.46 22.27
CA THR A 187 -27.01 -6.20 23.02
C THR A 187 -26.43 -5.10 22.15
N PHE A 188 -26.84 -3.86 22.38
CA PHE A 188 -26.34 -2.70 21.66
C PHE A 188 -26.05 -1.57 22.65
N ASN A 189 -24.77 -1.39 22.95
CA ASN A 189 -24.33 -0.42 23.95
C ASN A 189 -23.49 0.68 23.29
N VAL A 190 -22.16 0.68 23.46
CA VAL A 190 -21.37 1.89 23.18
C VAL A 190 -19.98 1.60 22.64
N ALA A 191 -19.58 2.39 21.64
CA ALA A 191 -18.19 2.55 21.23
C ALA A 191 -17.72 3.98 21.55
N ARG A 192 -16.45 4.15 21.90
CA ARG A 192 -15.88 5.44 22.31
C ARG A 192 -14.51 5.67 21.72
N ILE A 193 -14.27 6.90 21.27
CA ILE A 193 -12.94 7.38 20.94
C ILE A 193 -12.26 7.76 22.26
N GLU A 194 -11.16 7.13 22.59
CA GLU A 194 -10.47 7.36 23.86
C GLU A 194 -8.97 7.03 23.78
N MET A 195 -8.21 7.47 24.78
CA MET A 195 -6.87 6.93 24.97
C MET A 195 -7.01 5.51 25.53
N PRO A 196 -6.29 4.54 24.98
CA PRO A 196 -6.45 3.17 25.44
C PRO A 196 -5.92 3.03 26.88
N PRO A 197 -6.54 2.15 27.69
CA PRO A 197 -6.14 1.96 29.10
C PRO A 197 -4.71 1.41 29.24
N ILE A 198 -4.22 0.74 28.20
CA ILE A 198 -2.84 0.28 28.05
C ILE A 198 -2.35 0.78 26.70
N LEU A 199 -1.13 1.30 26.65
CA LEU A 199 -0.57 1.83 25.41
C LEU A 199 -0.47 0.73 24.35
N PHE A 200 -1.22 0.91 23.27
CA PHE A 200 -1.10 0.21 22.00
C PHE A 200 -1.50 1.18 20.89
N GLY A 201 -1.18 0.84 19.63
CA GLY A 201 -1.52 1.69 18.50
C GLY A 201 -0.85 3.07 18.53
N THR A 202 -1.53 4.05 17.97
CA THR A 202 -1.03 5.42 17.79
C THR A 202 -2.06 6.44 18.27
N GLY A 203 -1.94 6.84 19.53
CA GLY A 203 -2.77 7.90 20.09
C GLY A 203 -4.14 7.41 20.54
N GLN A 204 -5.20 8.02 19.98
CA GLN A 204 -6.58 7.66 20.31
C GLN A 204 -7.00 6.40 19.55
N THR A 205 -7.79 5.57 20.21
CA THR A 205 -8.33 4.33 19.65
C THR A 205 -9.85 4.35 19.76
N ILE A 206 -10.51 3.36 19.15
CA ILE A 206 -11.94 3.12 19.40
C ILE A 206 -12.11 1.92 20.34
N GLY A 207 -12.62 2.17 21.54
CA GLY A 207 -12.98 1.15 22.52
C GLY A 207 -14.44 0.73 22.34
N THR A 208 -14.72 -0.57 22.47
CA THR A 208 -16.05 -1.15 22.39
C THR A 208 -16.44 -1.78 23.73
N ASN A 209 -17.71 -1.67 24.08
CA ASN A 209 -18.31 -2.35 25.21
C ASN A 209 -19.72 -2.78 24.82
N ASN A 210 -19.91 -4.08 24.58
CA ASN A 210 -21.16 -4.69 24.13
C ASN A 210 -21.71 -4.03 22.85
N ILE A 211 -20.84 -3.84 21.86
CA ILE A 211 -21.19 -3.33 20.52
C ILE A 211 -20.18 -3.84 19.48
N ASN A 212 -20.60 -3.90 18.22
CA ASN A 212 -19.73 -4.19 17.08
C ASN A 212 -19.54 -2.97 16.18
N LEU A 213 -18.37 -2.90 15.54
CA LEU A 213 -18.05 -1.97 14.47
C LEU A 213 -17.98 -2.75 13.15
N GLU A 214 -18.64 -2.27 12.09
CA GLU A 214 -18.47 -2.79 10.74
C GLU A 214 -17.78 -1.74 9.87
N PHE A 215 -16.60 -2.09 9.38
CA PHE A 215 -15.85 -1.36 8.37
C PHE A 215 -16.24 -1.88 6.99
N ASP A 216 -16.81 -0.98 6.18
CA ASP A 216 -17.17 -1.23 4.79
C ASP A 216 -16.11 -0.60 3.88
N PHE A 217 -15.43 -1.47 3.12
CA PHE A 217 -14.35 -1.10 2.21
C PHE A 217 -14.81 -0.94 0.76
N SER A 218 -16.09 -1.16 0.46
CA SER A 218 -16.63 -1.07 -0.91
C SER A 218 -16.56 0.34 -1.51
N GLY A 219 -16.47 1.37 -0.67
CA GLY A 219 -16.31 2.76 -1.08
C GLY A 219 -14.88 3.13 -1.48
N ILE A 220 -13.92 2.23 -1.31
CA ILE A 220 -12.51 2.46 -1.63
C ILE A 220 -12.27 2.23 -3.13
N GLY A 221 -11.47 3.09 -3.75
CA GLY A 221 -11.20 3.07 -5.20
C GLY A 221 -10.30 1.93 -5.71
N PHE A 222 -10.21 0.81 -4.98
CA PHE A 222 -9.39 -0.35 -5.35
C PHE A 222 -9.91 -1.66 -4.74
N PRO A 223 -9.68 -2.81 -5.38
CA PRO A 223 -10.04 -4.12 -4.82
C PRO A 223 -9.18 -4.41 -3.59
N VAL A 224 -9.81 -4.69 -2.45
CA VAL A 224 -9.10 -4.98 -1.21
C VAL A 224 -8.75 -6.46 -1.14
N SER A 225 -7.45 -6.75 -1.11
CA SER A 225 -6.88 -8.10 -0.98
C SER A 225 -6.35 -8.37 0.44
N LYS A 226 -6.19 -7.32 1.24
CA LYS A 226 -5.65 -7.41 2.59
C LYS A 226 -6.23 -6.34 3.51
N VAL A 227 -6.56 -6.71 4.74
CA VAL A 227 -6.92 -5.77 5.81
C VAL A 227 -6.05 -6.04 7.03
N GLU A 228 -5.55 -4.97 7.64
CA GLU A 228 -4.77 -5.04 8.88
C GLU A 228 -5.38 -4.10 9.92
N LEU A 229 -5.36 -4.52 11.19
CA LEU A 229 -5.65 -3.64 12.32
C LEU A 229 -4.82 -4.05 13.55
N GLN A 230 -4.74 -3.13 14.50
CA GLN A 230 -4.21 -3.39 15.83
C GLN A 230 -5.35 -3.47 16.84
N TYR A 231 -5.18 -4.31 17.85
CA TYR A 231 -6.18 -4.47 18.90
C TYR A 231 -5.57 -4.55 20.29
N LEU A 232 -6.40 -4.22 21.28
CA LEU A 232 -6.20 -4.53 22.69
C LEU A 232 -7.48 -5.19 23.20
N ASP A 233 -7.30 -6.32 23.87
CA ASP A 233 -8.34 -7.14 24.46
C ASP A 233 -8.00 -7.30 25.95
N LEU A 234 -8.86 -6.77 26.82
CA LEU A 234 -8.74 -6.88 28.28
C LEU A 234 -9.75 -7.85 28.89
N GLY A 235 -10.44 -8.64 28.05
CA GLY A 235 -11.34 -9.70 28.47
C GLY A 235 -12.76 -9.56 27.95
N GLY A 236 -13.58 -10.54 28.33
CA GLY A 236 -14.96 -10.63 27.89
C GLY A 236 -15.11 -11.54 26.66
N LEU A 237 -15.86 -11.06 25.68
CA LEU A 237 -16.19 -11.81 24.47
C LEU A 237 -16.13 -10.86 23.30
N GLU A 238 -15.51 -11.32 22.21
CA GLU A 238 -15.42 -10.58 20.98
C GLU A 238 -16.32 -11.21 19.94
N ASN A 239 -16.72 -10.41 18.99
CA ASN A 239 -17.48 -10.82 17.83
C ASN A 239 -16.64 -10.50 16.60
N PHE A 240 -16.59 -11.44 15.67
CA PHE A 240 -15.78 -11.28 14.48
C PHE A 240 -16.46 -11.93 13.27
N SER A 241 -16.52 -11.19 12.16
CA SER A 241 -16.98 -11.69 10.87
C SER A 241 -16.40 -10.90 9.71
N VAL A 242 -16.35 -11.56 8.55
CA VAL A 242 -15.81 -11.02 7.31
C VAL A 242 -16.86 -11.16 6.21
N ASN A 243 -16.97 -10.15 5.34
CA ASN A 243 -17.83 -10.12 4.16
C ASN A 243 -19.34 -10.28 4.42
N GLY A 244 -19.86 -9.61 5.46
CA GLY A 244 -21.30 -9.41 5.65
C GLY A 244 -22.09 -10.68 5.97
N GLN A 245 -21.41 -11.69 6.51
CA GLN A 245 -22.05 -12.93 6.93
C GLN A 245 -23.05 -12.67 8.06
N PRO A 246 -24.19 -13.37 8.09
CA PRO A 246 -25.39 -12.95 8.82
C PRO A 246 -25.33 -13.18 10.35
N VAL A 247 -24.31 -12.62 11.02
CA VAL A 247 -24.15 -12.37 12.48
C VAL A 247 -23.26 -13.39 13.23
N PRO A 248 -22.34 -12.90 14.11
CA PRO A 248 -20.90 -13.03 13.89
C PRO A 248 -20.47 -14.49 13.68
N ILE A 249 -19.54 -14.70 12.75
CA ILE A 249 -19.04 -16.05 12.45
C ILE A 249 -18.22 -16.60 13.63
N TYR A 250 -17.78 -15.73 14.53
CA TYR A 250 -17.10 -16.09 15.75
C TYR A 250 -17.57 -15.21 16.91
N THR A 251 -17.98 -15.86 18.01
CA THR A 251 -18.14 -15.23 19.32
C THR A 251 -17.29 -15.97 20.33
N GLY A 252 -16.33 -15.29 20.94
CA GLY A 252 -15.40 -15.91 21.86
C GLY A 252 -14.12 -15.10 22.00
N GLU A 253 -13.10 -15.78 22.47
CA GLU A 253 -11.74 -15.29 22.65
C GLU A 253 -11.08 -14.93 21.31
N PHE A 254 -10.90 -13.65 21.02
CA PHE A 254 -10.43 -13.19 19.70
C PHE A 254 -9.12 -13.83 19.22
N SER A 255 -8.18 -14.11 20.11
CA SER A 255 -6.92 -14.78 19.75
C SER A 255 -7.09 -16.22 19.27
N ALA A 256 -8.26 -16.82 19.50
CA ALA A 256 -8.65 -18.15 19.03
C ALA A 256 -9.61 -18.10 17.82
N ALA A 257 -9.74 -16.95 17.16
CA ALA A 257 -10.56 -16.82 15.96
C ALA A 257 -10.15 -17.84 14.87
N PRO A 258 -11.12 -18.53 14.24
CA PRO A 258 -10.82 -19.55 13.24
C PRO A 258 -10.27 -18.93 11.94
N SER A 259 -9.63 -19.77 11.13
CA SER A 259 -9.16 -19.43 9.79
C SER A 259 -9.37 -20.64 8.86
N PRO A 260 -9.96 -20.46 7.66
CA PRO A 260 -10.46 -19.20 7.09
C PRO A 260 -11.86 -18.82 7.62
N ILE A 261 -12.26 -17.57 7.40
CA ILE A 261 -13.63 -17.08 7.63
C ILE A 261 -14.16 -16.47 6.33
N ALA A 262 -15.28 -16.99 5.84
CA ALA A 262 -15.90 -16.53 4.58
C ALA A 262 -14.93 -16.52 3.38
N GLY A 263 -14.01 -17.50 3.33
CA GLY A 263 -12.99 -17.61 2.26
C GLY A 263 -11.80 -16.66 2.40
N VAL A 264 -11.71 -15.91 3.50
CA VAL A 264 -10.60 -15.02 3.81
C VAL A 264 -9.71 -15.66 4.87
N ASN A 265 -8.40 -15.66 4.62
CA ASN A 265 -7.42 -16.15 5.59
C ASN A 265 -7.30 -15.16 6.74
N VAL A 266 -7.43 -15.67 7.96
CA VAL A 266 -7.32 -14.91 9.20
C VAL A 266 -5.99 -15.25 9.87
N THR A 267 -5.26 -14.24 10.31
CA THR A 267 -4.08 -14.39 11.17
C THR A 267 -4.18 -13.38 12.31
N VAL A 268 -4.16 -13.88 13.54
CA VAL A 268 -4.14 -13.05 14.75
C VAL A 268 -2.80 -13.26 15.45
N THR A 269 -2.11 -12.18 15.76
CA THR A 269 -0.96 -12.20 16.66
C THR A 269 -1.38 -11.69 18.03
N SER A 270 -0.77 -12.20 19.08
CA SER A 270 -1.10 -11.77 20.45
C SER A 270 0.16 -11.70 21.29
N ASN A 271 0.32 -10.60 22.00
CA ASN A 271 1.35 -10.36 23.00
C ASN A 271 0.66 -10.06 24.33
N PRO A 272 1.11 -10.70 25.44
CA PRO A 272 0.51 -10.46 26.74
C PRO A 272 0.77 -9.02 27.20
N VAL A 273 -0.24 -8.42 27.84
CA VAL A 273 -0.15 -7.14 28.55
C VAL A 273 -0.83 -7.27 29.91
N PRO A 274 -0.61 -6.34 30.87
CA PRO A 274 -1.32 -6.39 32.14
C PRO A 274 -2.85 -6.49 31.94
N GLY A 275 -3.48 -7.55 32.46
CA GLY A 275 -4.92 -7.73 32.34
C GLY A 275 -5.44 -8.26 31.00
N GLY A 276 -4.58 -8.53 30.01
CA GLY A 276 -5.06 -9.00 28.71
C GLY A 276 -3.98 -9.20 27.66
N LYS A 277 -4.29 -8.86 26.41
CA LYS A 277 -3.39 -9.00 25.27
C LYS A 277 -3.58 -7.89 24.25
N THR A 278 -2.51 -7.59 23.53
CA THR A 278 -2.54 -6.72 22.35
C THR A 278 -1.93 -7.44 21.17
N GLY A 279 -2.30 -7.06 19.96
CA GLY A 279 -1.66 -7.61 18.78
C GLY A 279 -2.24 -7.08 17.49
N THR A 280 -2.13 -7.88 16.45
CA THR A 280 -2.59 -7.53 15.10
C THR A 280 -3.54 -8.57 14.55
N LEU A 281 -4.53 -8.10 13.80
CA LEU A 281 -5.32 -8.92 12.90
C LEU A 281 -4.83 -8.65 11.48
N VAL A 282 -4.60 -9.72 10.72
CA VAL A 282 -4.35 -9.68 9.28
C VAL A 282 -5.35 -10.57 8.56
N LEU A 283 -6.11 -9.97 7.66
CA LEU A 283 -6.99 -10.65 6.72
C LEU A 283 -6.33 -10.68 5.35
N THR A 284 -6.27 -11.84 4.69
CA THR A 284 -5.76 -11.97 3.33
C THR A 284 -6.75 -12.72 2.45
N GLY A 285 -7.12 -12.13 1.32
CA GLY A 285 -8.18 -12.57 0.42
C GLY A 285 -9.08 -11.41 0.01
N ALA A 286 -10.15 -11.66 -0.74
CA ALA A 286 -11.08 -10.60 -1.12
C ALA A 286 -11.89 -10.14 0.10
N VAL A 287 -11.64 -8.93 0.61
CA VAL A 287 -12.31 -8.37 1.80
C VAL A 287 -13.17 -7.16 1.42
N GLN A 288 -14.47 -7.27 1.59
CA GLN A 288 -15.42 -6.17 1.37
C GLN A 288 -15.85 -5.51 2.68
N LYS A 289 -16.02 -6.34 3.72
CA LYS A 289 -16.49 -5.88 5.03
C LYS A 289 -15.76 -6.61 6.15
N LEU A 290 -15.45 -5.88 7.21
CA LEU A 290 -14.96 -6.42 8.47
C LEU A 290 -15.88 -5.96 9.59
N ARG A 291 -16.51 -6.89 10.29
CA ARG A 291 -17.25 -6.59 11.52
C ARG A 291 -16.53 -7.19 12.72
N ILE A 292 -16.17 -6.33 13.66
CA ILE A 292 -15.40 -6.66 14.86
C ILE A 292 -15.76 -5.74 16.03
N GLY A 293 -15.74 -6.28 17.24
CA GLY A 293 -16.00 -5.54 18.48
C GLY A 293 -16.25 -6.52 19.61
N GLY A 294 -16.76 -6.02 20.74
CA GLY A 294 -16.99 -6.88 21.88
C GLY A 294 -17.09 -6.13 23.19
N GLN A 295 -16.62 -6.81 24.23
CA GLN A 295 -16.45 -6.28 25.57
C GLN A 295 -14.99 -5.92 25.75
N GLU A 296 -14.70 -4.79 26.40
CA GLU A 296 -13.33 -4.39 26.78
C GLU A 296 -12.32 -4.60 25.64
N PHE A 297 -12.71 -4.16 24.43
CA PHE A 297 -11.96 -4.40 23.20
C PHE A 297 -11.73 -3.09 22.47
N TRP A 298 -10.47 -2.76 22.23
CA TRP A 298 -10.05 -1.54 21.54
C TRP A 298 -9.41 -1.87 20.20
N ILE A 299 -9.66 -1.02 19.22
CA ILE A 299 -9.19 -1.17 17.83
C ILE A 299 -8.48 0.11 17.41
N ASP A 300 -7.40 -0.04 16.65
CA ASP A 300 -6.71 1.07 16.00
C ASP A 300 -6.12 0.65 14.65
N ASN A 301 -5.74 1.64 13.83
CA ASN A 301 -4.99 1.47 12.59
C ASN A 301 -5.62 0.47 11.61
N VAL A 302 -6.93 0.60 11.36
CA VAL A 302 -7.64 -0.25 10.40
C VAL A 302 -7.30 0.20 8.98
N CYS A 303 -6.55 -0.61 8.26
CA CYS A 303 -6.06 -0.31 6.92
C CYS A 303 -6.42 -1.40 5.92
N ALA A 304 -6.99 -1.01 4.78
CA ALA A 304 -7.24 -1.84 3.61
C ALA A 304 -6.14 -1.65 2.57
N LYS A 305 -5.74 -2.72 1.90
CA LYS A 305 -4.65 -2.75 0.91
C LYS A 305 -5.04 -3.57 -0.32
N GLU A 306 -4.58 -3.13 -1.49
CA GLU A 306 -4.58 -3.89 -2.75
C GLU A 306 -3.49 -4.96 -2.78
#